data_AF-A0A8T3C9Y8-F1
#
_entry.id   AF-A0A8T3C9Y8-F1
#
_cell.length_a   1.000
_cell.length_b   1.000
_cell.length_c   1.000
_cell.angle_alpha   90.00
_cell.angle_beta   90.00
_cell.angle_gamma   90.00
#
_symmetry.space_group_name_H-M   'P 1'
#
loop_
_entity.id
_entity.type
_entity.pdbx_description
1 polymer ?
#
loop_
_entity_poly.entity_id
_entity_poly.type
_entity_poly.pdbx_seq_one_letter_code
_entity_poly.pdbx_strand_id
1 'polypeptide(L)'
;MKDDSFWRSTNYALKTSGPLVKVLRMVDGERAPAMGFIYEAMNKAKEDIAKELGGQESAYKEIWDIIDEKWDRQLHQHLHAAAYYLNPQFHYDKDFHVDKEVKTGLYACMDRLISEEDYLKVNDQLEDFHLKK
;
A
#
# COMPACT_ATOMS: atom_id res chain seq x y z
N MET A 1 -25.57 31.82 -7.39
CA MET A 1 -24.95 30.49 -7.27
C MET A 1 -23.44 30.65 -7.07
N LYS A 2 -23.04 31.15 -5.91
CA LYS A 2 -21.64 31.20 -5.44
C LYS A 2 -21.71 30.82 -3.97
N ASP A 3 -21.93 29.54 -3.73
CA ASP A 3 -21.78 29.00 -2.40
C ASP A 3 -20.32 28.58 -2.28
N ASP A 4 -19.53 29.45 -1.66
CA ASP A 4 -18.10 29.19 -1.43
C ASP A 4 -17.88 27.95 -0.56
N SER A 5 -18.86 27.57 0.26
CA SER A 5 -18.78 26.35 1.07
C SER A 5 -18.90 25.11 0.18
N PHE A 6 -19.85 25.11 -0.77
CA PHE A 6 -20.03 24.02 -1.73
C PHE A 6 -18.76 23.74 -2.54
N TRP A 7 -18.13 24.78 -3.09
CA TRP A 7 -16.91 24.61 -3.90
C TRP A 7 -15.71 24.15 -3.07
N ARG A 8 -15.59 24.62 -1.82
CA ARG A 8 -14.55 24.14 -0.89
C ARG A 8 -14.72 22.66 -0.57
N SER A 9 -15.93 22.22 -0.24
CA SER A 9 -16.23 20.80 0.00
C SER A 9 -16.00 19.94 -1.23
N THR A 10 -16.41 20.42 -2.41
CA THR A 10 -16.17 19.71 -3.68
C THR A 10 -14.68 19.55 -3.96
N ASN A 11 -13.91 20.62 -3.78
CA ASN A 11 -12.46 20.57 -3.97
C ASN A 11 -11.78 19.62 -2.97
N TYR A 12 -12.22 19.63 -1.71
CA TYR A 12 -11.75 18.67 -0.70
C TYR A 12 -12.02 17.22 -1.13
N ALA A 13 -13.25 16.91 -1.54
CA ALA A 13 -13.63 15.59 -2.00
C ALA A 13 -12.81 15.12 -3.22
N LEU A 14 -12.53 16.01 -4.17
CA LEU A 14 -11.69 15.69 -5.33
C LEU A 14 -10.25 15.39 -4.93
N LYS A 15 -9.67 16.19 -4.04
CA LYS A 15 -8.30 15.99 -3.55
C LYS A 15 -8.13 14.70 -2.76
N THR A 16 -9.14 14.30 -2.00
CA THR A 16 -9.08 13.07 -1.18
C THR A 16 -9.41 11.82 -2.00
N SER A 17 -10.41 11.88 -2.90
CA SER A 17 -10.81 10.73 -3.70
C SER A 17 -9.95 10.47 -4.94
N GLY A 18 -9.34 11.51 -5.52
CA GLY A 18 -8.54 11.41 -6.74
C GLY A 18 -7.41 10.37 -6.67
N PRO A 19 -6.55 10.41 -5.64
CA PRO A 19 -5.50 9.40 -5.44
C PRO A 19 -6.08 7.97 -5.28
N LEU A 20 -7.18 7.80 -4.55
CA LEU A 20 -7.83 6.50 -4.38
C LEU A 20 -8.40 5.94 -5.70
N VAL A 21 -8.98 6.80 -6.55
CA VAL A 21 -9.44 6.40 -7.88
C VAL A 21 -8.27 5.93 -8.76
N LYS A 22 -7.07 6.51 -8.61
CA LYS A 22 -5.88 6.01 -9.33
C LYS A 22 -5.50 4.60 -8.87
N VAL A 23 -5.54 4.33 -7.57
CA VAL A 23 -5.31 2.96 -7.03
C VAL A 23 -6.34 1.99 -7.58
N LEU A 24 -7.63 2.34 -7.53
CA LEU A 24 -8.70 1.50 -8.09
C LEU A 24 -8.48 1.19 -9.56
N ARG A 25 -8.14 2.19 -10.39
CA ARG A 25 -7.85 1.98 -11.81
C ARG A 25 -6.63 1.09 -12.05
N MET A 26 -5.63 1.14 -11.17
CA MET A 26 -4.46 0.26 -11.27
C MET A 26 -4.85 -1.19 -11.00
N VAL A 27 -5.68 -1.44 -9.99
CA VAL A 27 -6.10 -2.79 -9.60
C VAL A 27 -7.11 -3.38 -10.59
N ASP A 28 -8.02 -2.56 -11.13
CA ASP A 28 -9.06 -2.97 -12.08
C ASP A 28 -8.54 -3.04 -13.53
N GLY A 29 -7.38 -2.44 -13.82
CA GLY A 29 -6.93 -2.23 -15.19
C GLY A 29 -6.52 -3.47 -15.98
N GLU A 30 -6.47 -4.66 -15.37
CA GLU A 30 -6.07 -6.00 -15.91
C GLU A 30 -4.74 -6.08 -16.70
N ARG A 31 -4.07 -4.95 -16.96
CA ARG A 31 -2.88 -4.86 -17.82
C ARG A 31 -1.61 -5.40 -17.18
N ALA A 32 -1.52 -5.37 -15.85
CA ALA A 32 -0.36 -5.83 -15.10
C ALA A 32 -0.78 -6.42 -13.74
N PRO A 33 0.00 -7.35 -13.16
CA PRO A 33 -0.31 -7.92 -11.85
C PRO A 33 -0.30 -6.85 -10.76
N ALA A 34 -1.47 -6.49 -10.23
CA ALA A 34 -1.59 -5.44 -9.22
C ALA A 34 -1.08 -5.87 -7.82
N MET A 35 -1.00 -7.17 -7.57
CA MET A 35 -0.70 -7.74 -6.25
C MET A 35 0.62 -7.23 -5.64
N GLY A 36 1.68 -7.12 -6.45
CA GLY A 36 2.99 -6.62 -5.98
C GLY A 36 3.06 -5.09 -5.84
N PHE A 37 2.00 -4.36 -6.19
CA PHE A 37 1.99 -2.90 -6.26
C PHE A 37 0.94 -2.25 -5.36
N ILE A 38 -0.14 -2.96 -5.01
CA ILE A 38 -1.29 -2.38 -4.31
C ILE A 38 -0.93 -1.79 -2.94
N TYR A 39 -0.04 -2.45 -2.18
CA TYR A 39 0.42 -1.98 -0.87
C TYR A 39 1.08 -0.59 -1.00
N GLU A 40 2.08 -0.49 -1.87
CA GLU A 40 2.80 0.76 -2.12
C GLU A 40 1.91 1.82 -2.77
N ALA A 41 0.99 1.43 -3.66
CA ALA A 41 0.05 2.35 -4.27
C ALA A 41 -0.91 2.97 -3.24
N MET A 42 -1.32 2.20 -2.22
CA MET A 42 -2.13 2.73 -1.12
C MET A 42 -1.33 3.71 -0.25
N ASN A 43 -0.08 3.39 0.09
CA ASN A 43 0.82 4.30 0.80
C ASN A 43 1.00 5.62 0.03
N LYS A 44 1.35 5.54 -1.25
CA LYS A 44 1.44 6.72 -2.12
C LYS A 44 0.14 7.49 -2.23
N ALA A 45 -1.02 6.83 -2.22
CA ALA A 45 -2.31 7.53 -2.22
C ALA A 45 -2.50 8.34 -0.94
N LYS A 46 -2.15 7.79 0.23
CA LYS A 46 -2.19 8.54 1.51
C LYS A 46 -1.25 9.75 1.46
N GLU A 47 -0.02 9.57 0.99
CA GLU A 47 0.96 10.65 0.82
C GLU A 47 0.49 11.75 -0.13
N ASP A 48 -0.06 11.38 -1.29
CA ASP A 48 -0.64 12.31 -2.26
C ASP A 48 -1.79 13.12 -1.65
N ILE A 49 -2.68 12.49 -0.87
CA ILE A 49 -3.76 13.19 -0.16
C ILE A 49 -3.20 14.21 0.83
N ALA A 50 -2.21 13.80 1.63
CA ALA A 50 -1.59 14.71 2.59
C ALA A 50 -0.95 15.91 1.89
N LYS A 51 -0.24 15.67 0.78
CA LYS A 51 0.38 16.71 -0.04
C LYS A 51 -0.65 17.66 -0.66
N GLU A 52 -1.72 17.14 -1.24
CA GLU A 52 -2.80 17.94 -1.84
C GLU A 52 -3.52 18.83 -0.82
N LEU A 53 -3.55 18.40 0.45
CA LEU A 53 -4.10 19.14 1.58
C LEU A 53 -3.05 19.97 2.33
N GLY A 54 -1.89 20.20 1.71
CA GLY A 54 -0.86 21.12 2.21
C GLY A 54 -0.01 20.57 3.37
N GLY A 55 -0.02 19.25 3.58
CA GLY A 55 0.75 18.59 4.64
C GLY A 55 0.25 18.85 6.06
N GLN A 56 -0.94 19.46 6.21
CA GLN A 56 -1.53 19.71 7.52
C GLN A 56 -2.25 18.47 8.01
N GLU A 57 -1.72 17.79 9.04
CA GLU A 57 -2.30 16.55 9.57
C GLU A 57 -3.80 16.67 9.88
N SER A 58 -4.23 17.78 10.49
CA SER A 58 -5.64 18.04 10.80
C SER A 58 -6.55 18.06 9.57
N ALA A 59 -6.03 18.28 8.37
CA ALA A 59 -6.82 18.32 7.14
C ALA A 59 -7.04 16.93 6.53
N TYR A 60 -6.12 15.98 6.72
CA TYR A 60 -6.16 14.66 6.08
C TYR A 60 -6.32 13.49 7.05
N LYS A 61 -6.11 13.69 8.35
CA LYS A 61 -6.15 12.64 9.37
C LYS A 61 -7.44 11.84 9.35
N GLU A 62 -8.59 12.53 9.34
CA GLU A 62 -9.90 11.85 9.30
C GLU A 62 -10.02 10.94 8.07
N ILE A 63 -9.53 11.38 6.91
CA ILE A 63 -9.56 10.58 5.69
C ILE A 63 -8.58 9.41 5.76
N TRP A 64 -7.39 9.61 6.33
CA TRP A 64 -6.44 8.54 6.57
C TRP A 64 -7.01 7.48 7.51
N ASP A 65 -7.65 7.88 8.61
CA ASP A 65 -8.29 6.97 9.55
C ASP A 65 -9.37 6.13 8.87
N ILE A 66 -10.18 6.73 7.98
CA ILE A 66 -11.17 6.00 7.18
C ILE A 66 -10.49 5.03 6.22
N ILE A 67 -9.41 5.46 5.54
CA ILE A 67 -8.66 4.60 4.62
C ILE A 67 -8.08 3.41 5.38
N ASP A 68 -7.43 3.63 6.51
CA ASP A 68 -6.80 2.59 7.33
C ASP A 68 -7.85 1.62 7.86
N GLU A 69 -8.99 2.10 8.35
CA GLU A 69 -10.08 1.25 8.79
C GLU A 69 -10.60 0.33 7.66
N LYS A 70 -10.71 0.84 6.43
CA LYS A 70 -11.15 0.06 5.27
C LYS A 70 -10.07 -0.87 4.74
N TRP A 71 -8.83 -0.40 4.73
CA TRP A 71 -7.67 -1.18 4.33
C TRP A 71 -7.56 -2.42 5.23
N ASP A 72 -7.45 -2.24 6.53
CA ASP A 72 -7.22 -3.33 7.49
C ASP A 72 -8.38 -4.33 7.54
N ARG A 73 -9.61 -3.88 7.34
CA ARG A 73 -10.81 -4.73 7.48
C ARG A 73 -11.24 -5.43 6.20
N GLN A 74 -10.99 -4.83 5.03
CA GLN A 74 -11.64 -5.27 3.79
C GLN A 74 -10.67 -5.54 2.64
N LEU A 75 -9.60 -4.77 2.50
CA LEU A 75 -8.78 -4.75 1.28
C LEU A 75 -7.38 -5.31 1.51
N HIS A 76 -6.79 -5.07 2.67
CA HIS A 76 -5.47 -5.58 3.03
C HIS A 76 -5.52 -7.08 3.30
N GLN A 77 -4.48 -7.77 2.86
CA GLN A 77 -4.21 -9.17 3.14
C GLN A 77 -2.71 -9.32 3.32
N HIS A 78 -2.27 -10.28 4.13
CA HIS A 78 -0.86 -10.60 4.30
C HIS A 78 -0.14 -10.80 2.95
N LEU A 79 -0.86 -11.31 1.94
CA LEU A 79 -0.34 -11.50 0.59
C LEU A 79 0.04 -10.17 -0.11
N HIS A 80 -0.67 -9.07 0.14
CA HIS A 80 -0.32 -7.75 -0.42
C HIS A 80 1.00 -7.23 0.18
N ALA A 81 1.16 -7.36 1.50
CA ALA A 81 2.41 -7.01 2.20
C ALA A 81 3.59 -7.89 1.76
N ALA A 82 3.38 -9.21 1.68
CA ALA A 82 4.39 -10.14 1.20
C ALA A 82 4.79 -9.87 -0.26
N ALA A 83 3.81 -9.59 -1.13
CA ALA A 83 4.07 -9.29 -2.54
C ALA A 83 4.82 -7.97 -2.73
N TYR A 84 4.58 -6.97 -1.88
CA TYR A 84 5.37 -5.74 -1.85
C TYR A 84 6.83 -6.03 -1.48
N TYR A 85 7.06 -6.78 -0.41
CA TYR A 85 8.40 -7.19 0.01
C TYR A 85 9.14 -7.94 -1.11
N LEU A 86 8.46 -8.85 -1.79
CA LEU A 86 9.05 -9.69 -2.83
C LEU A 86 9.14 -9.02 -4.20
N ASN A 87 8.68 -7.77 -4.36
CA ASN A 87 8.72 -7.07 -5.64
C ASN A 87 10.11 -6.41 -5.84
N PRO A 88 10.94 -6.87 -6.79
CA PRO A 88 12.29 -6.32 -6.99
C PRO A 88 12.30 -4.82 -7.30
N GLN A 89 11.24 -4.30 -7.93
CA GLN A 89 11.16 -2.87 -8.25
C GLN A 89 11.08 -2.00 -7.01
N PHE A 90 10.49 -2.51 -5.92
CA PHE A 90 10.45 -1.80 -4.65
C PHE A 90 11.57 -2.23 -3.73
N HIS A 91 11.84 -3.54 -3.61
CA HIS A 91 12.80 -4.09 -2.66
C HIS A 91 14.22 -3.53 -2.81
N TYR A 92 14.63 -3.22 -4.04
CA TYR A 92 15.95 -2.61 -4.32
C TYR A 92 15.90 -1.09 -4.52
N ASP A 93 14.72 -0.47 -4.40
CA ASP A 93 14.60 0.98 -4.40
C ASP A 93 15.18 1.58 -3.12
N LYS A 94 15.68 2.82 -3.21
CA LYS A 94 16.22 3.57 -2.07
C LYS A 94 15.17 3.90 -1.01
N ASP A 95 13.91 3.99 -1.41
CA ASP A 95 12.78 4.36 -0.57
C ASP A 95 12.06 3.11 -0.04
N PHE A 96 12.63 1.91 -0.24
CA PHE A 96 12.08 0.66 0.28
C PHE A 96 12.00 0.69 1.81
N HIS A 97 10.81 0.44 2.34
CA HIS A 97 10.57 0.43 3.77
C HIS A 97 9.89 -0.87 4.21
N VAL A 98 10.49 -1.53 5.19
CA VAL A 98 9.94 -2.76 5.76
C VAL A 98 9.54 -2.50 7.20
N ASP A 99 8.25 -2.29 7.41
CA ASP A 99 7.68 -2.15 8.74
C ASP A 99 7.25 -3.51 9.33
N LYS A 100 6.57 -3.45 10.48
CA LYS A 100 6.06 -4.64 11.15
C LYS A 100 4.95 -5.33 10.35
N GLU A 101 4.10 -4.57 9.67
CA GLU A 101 3.00 -5.11 8.86
C GLU A 101 3.55 -5.92 7.68
N VAL A 102 4.55 -5.36 6.97
CA VAL A 102 5.20 -6.01 5.83
C VAL A 102 5.86 -7.33 6.25
N LYS A 103 6.63 -7.33 7.35
CA LYS A 103 7.25 -8.57 7.88
C LYS A 103 6.20 -9.59 8.31
N THR A 104 5.18 -9.15 9.04
CA THR A 104 4.09 -10.02 9.49
C THR A 104 3.37 -10.65 8.31
N GLY A 105 3.10 -9.86 7.26
CA GLY A 105 2.47 -10.34 6.03
C GLY A 105 3.32 -11.39 5.31
N LEU A 106 4.63 -11.17 5.20
CA LEU A 106 5.56 -12.14 4.61
C LEU A 106 5.53 -13.48 5.37
N TYR A 107 5.79 -13.46 6.67
CA TYR A 107 5.83 -14.70 7.47
C TYR A 107 4.48 -15.40 7.54
N ALA A 108 3.36 -14.67 7.65
CA ALA A 108 2.03 -15.28 7.64
C ALA A 108 1.73 -15.99 6.30
N CYS A 109 2.26 -15.48 5.18
CA CYS A 109 2.16 -16.17 3.89
C CYS A 109 3.06 -17.41 3.85
N MET A 110 4.28 -17.32 4.37
CA MET A 110 5.21 -18.44 4.47
C MET A 110 4.62 -19.58 5.28
N ASP A 111 4.14 -19.30 6.50
CA ASP A 111 3.55 -20.28 7.41
C ASP A 111 2.33 -21.00 6.79
N ARG A 112 1.62 -20.34 5.88
CA ARG A 112 0.46 -20.91 5.18
C ARG A 112 0.83 -21.73 3.94
N LEU A 113 1.89 -21.36 3.24
CA LEU A 113 2.20 -21.88 1.90
C LEU A 113 3.37 -22.87 1.88
N ILE A 114 4.24 -22.83 2.89
CA ILE A 114 5.51 -23.56 2.91
C ILE A 114 5.42 -24.69 3.93
N SER A 115 5.94 -25.86 3.55
CA SER A 115 6.07 -26.99 4.46
C SER A 115 7.19 -26.75 5.48
N GLU A 116 7.12 -27.39 6.64
CA GLU A 116 8.20 -27.33 7.64
C GLU A 116 9.57 -27.77 7.05
N GLU A 117 9.56 -28.74 6.13
CA GLU A 117 10.77 -29.25 5.47
C GLU A 117 11.41 -28.21 4.53
N ASP A 118 10.58 -27.38 3.87
CA ASP A 118 11.04 -26.37 2.91
C ASP A 118 11.33 -25.00 3.55
N TYR A 119 10.91 -24.79 4.81
CA TYR A 119 10.97 -23.48 5.46
C TYR A 119 12.39 -22.89 5.51
N LEU A 120 13.36 -23.70 5.94
CA LEU A 120 14.77 -23.28 6.03
C LEU A 120 15.32 -22.89 4.65
N LYS A 121 15.00 -23.68 3.63
CA LYS A 121 15.44 -23.42 2.25
C LYS A 121 14.85 -22.13 1.71
N VAL A 122 13.58 -21.84 1.97
CA VAL A 122 12.97 -20.58 1.54
C VAL A 122 13.57 -19.40 2.32
N ASN A 123 13.86 -19.57 3.61
CA ASN A 123 14.54 -18.52 4.38
C ASN A 123 15.93 -18.20 3.79
N ASP A 124 16.72 -19.21 3.44
CA ASP A 124 18.01 -19.00 2.76
C ASP A 124 17.84 -18.26 1.42
N GLN A 125 16.80 -18.60 0.65
CA GLN A 125 16.48 -17.90 -0.60
C GLN A 125 16.04 -16.44 -0.39
N LEU A 126 15.36 -16.13 0.72
CA LEU A 126 14.98 -14.76 1.06
C LEU A 126 16.20 -13.91 1.42
N GLU A 127 17.16 -14.48 2.14
CA GLU A 127 18.45 -13.80 2.40
C GLU A 127 19.21 -13.54 1.09
N ASP A 128 19.29 -14.55 0.21
CA ASP A 128 19.88 -14.39 -1.13
C ASP A 128 19.15 -13.30 -1.95
N PHE A 129 17.82 -13.28 -1.90
CA PHE A 129 17.02 -12.22 -2.54
C PHE A 129 17.36 -10.86 -1.94
N HIS A 130 17.50 -10.75 -0.63
CA HIS A 130 17.83 -9.50 0.03
C HIS A 130 19.20 -8.94 -0.35
N LEU A 131 20.18 -9.83 -0.59
CA LEU A 131 21.57 -9.45 -0.85
C LEU A 131 21.90 -9.20 -2.34
N LYS A 132 21.06 -9.67 -3.27
CA LYS A 132 21.25 -9.49 -4.72
C LYS A 132 20.87 -8.07 -5.16
N LYS A 133 21.80 -7.12 -5.08
CA LYS A 133 21.70 -5.83 -5.78
C LYS A 133 22.01 -5.94 -7.27
#